data_AF-A0A946P3X2-F1
#
_entry.id   AF-A0A946P3X2-F1
#
_cell.length_a   1.000
_cell.length_b   1.000
_cell.length_c   1.000
_cell.angle_alpha   90.00
_cell.angle_beta   90.00
_cell.angle_gamma   90.00
#
_symmetry.space_group_name_H-M   'P 1'
#
loop_
_entity.id
_entity.type
_entity.pdbx_description
1 polymer ?
#
loop_
_entity_poly.entity_id
_entity_poly.type
_entity_poly.pdbx_seq_one_letter_code
_entity_poly.pdbx_strand_id
1 'polypeptide(L)'
;MDLDRNYDFNWINGDGIYEPDNGGNNGCNSSYFVDFDYYRGAEPFSETETQAIRDLALEENFLISIIYGSSRSGCMSQKIKYSWNWSDTLFSPDFEVIGHLGENIASHIGRVDAGTYEPSFSGSFKGNSHNWFYAKIGTFQYKIYVGEGGVGMQPSETSHINGIIHNNLRGAFYAINRTAGINSGNLGADSYMVTGLVTDGLTGLPISGAEVKILEMDGSVLSPRLCDEFGRFRRLLIDESYTVQIDALGYVSQEFSITPSSNSITYLDISLESLSVNDTIGDTNFDGIVDILDIVRIINQIMGNSEFNDDEFTAADFNADGIVDILDIVQIVNYILAN
;
A
#
# COMPACT_ATOMS: atom_id res chain seq x y z
N MET A 1 23.70 -12.67 -0.89
CA MET A 1 22.74 -11.60 -0.62
C MET A 1 21.38 -12.14 -1.04
N ASP A 2 20.37 -11.95 -0.19
CA ASP A 2 18.99 -12.37 -0.43
C ASP A 2 18.18 -11.16 -0.92
N LEU A 3 17.73 -11.21 -2.16
CA LEU A 3 16.93 -10.15 -2.78
C LEU A 3 15.61 -9.91 -2.02
N ASP A 4 15.04 -10.95 -1.39
CA ASP A 4 13.85 -10.84 -0.54
C ASP A 4 14.18 -10.38 0.90
N ARG A 5 15.36 -9.79 1.11
CA ARG A 5 15.74 -9.08 2.35
C ARG A 5 16.23 -7.66 2.08
N ASN A 6 16.28 -7.23 0.82
CA ASN A 6 16.91 -5.98 0.40
C ASN A 6 15.92 -4.79 0.32
N TYR A 7 14.66 -4.94 0.73
CA TYR A 7 13.67 -3.86 0.72
C TYR A 7 13.75 -3.00 1.98
N ASP A 8 13.51 -1.69 1.86
CA ASP A 8 13.72 -0.72 2.96
C ASP A 8 12.82 -0.89 4.20
N PHE A 9 11.71 -1.61 4.06
CA PHE A 9 10.74 -1.76 5.14
C PHE A 9 11.24 -2.75 6.19
N ASN A 10 11.58 -2.24 7.37
CA ASN A 10 12.26 -2.95 8.44
C ASN A 10 13.60 -3.59 8.04
N TRP A 11 14.25 -3.07 6.98
CA TRP A 11 15.55 -3.53 6.51
C TRP A 11 16.60 -3.55 7.62
N ILE A 12 16.57 -2.57 8.52
CA ILE A 12 17.54 -2.40 9.60
C ILE A 12 17.68 -3.64 10.51
N ASN A 13 16.62 -4.46 10.59
CA ASN A 13 16.56 -5.65 11.42
C ASN A 13 17.04 -6.93 10.70
N GLY A 14 17.39 -6.85 9.41
CA GLY A 14 17.82 -8.00 8.65
C GLY A 14 19.31 -8.35 8.85
N ASP A 15 19.69 -9.49 8.29
CA ASP A 15 20.93 -10.16 8.64
C ASP A 15 22.14 -9.48 8.01
N GLY A 16 23.20 -9.26 8.80
CA GLY A 16 24.47 -8.71 8.37
C GLY A 16 25.33 -9.69 7.58
N ILE A 17 26.48 -9.21 7.09
CA ILE A 17 27.43 -10.09 6.40
C ILE A 17 28.00 -11.10 7.40
N TYR A 18 27.90 -12.39 7.07
CA TYR A 18 28.29 -13.51 7.94
C TYR A 18 27.47 -13.64 9.24
N GLU A 19 26.21 -13.20 9.26
CA GLU A 19 25.31 -13.49 10.36
C GLU A 19 24.80 -14.96 10.29
N PRO A 20 25.10 -15.79 11.30
CA PRO A 20 24.64 -17.18 11.33
C PRO A 20 23.14 -17.24 11.62
N ASP A 21 22.46 -18.24 11.06
CA ASP A 21 21.04 -18.42 11.31
C ASP A 21 20.86 -19.19 12.62
N ASN A 22 20.68 -18.44 13.71
CA ASN A 22 20.46 -19.00 15.04
C ASN A 22 19.13 -19.79 15.17
N GLY A 23 18.29 -19.84 14.12
CA GLY A 23 17.07 -20.66 14.04
C GLY A 23 17.10 -21.76 12.97
N GLY A 24 18.19 -21.87 12.20
CA GLY A 24 18.22 -22.50 10.87
C GLY A 24 18.06 -24.02 10.79
N ASN A 25 18.03 -24.72 11.93
CA ASN A 25 17.99 -26.19 11.96
C ASN A 25 16.69 -26.80 12.49
N ASN A 26 15.63 -26.00 12.65
CA ASN A 26 14.34 -26.46 13.18
C ASN A 26 13.29 -26.77 12.08
N GLY A 27 13.71 -26.85 10.82
CA GLY A 27 12.84 -27.24 9.71
C GLY A 27 12.62 -28.75 9.63
N CYS A 28 11.75 -29.16 8.70
CA CYS A 28 11.54 -30.56 8.31
C CYS A 28 12.79 -31.28 7.75
N ASN A 29 13.92 -30.57 7.60
CA ASN A 29 15.18 -31.06 7.09
C ASN A 29 16.36 -30.50 7.92
N SER A 30 16.72 -31.21 8.99
CA SER A 30 17.81 -30.87 9.92
C SER A 30 19.22 -31.05 9.34
N SER A 31 19.33 -31.50 8.09
CA SER A 31 20.60 -31.62 7.38
C SER A 31 20.91 -30.37 6.55
N TYR A 32 20.01 -29.37 6.56
CA TYR A 32 20.11 -28.19 5.71
C TYR A 32 20.66 -27.00 6.50
N PHE A 33 21.88 -26.57 6.15
CA PHE A 33 22.57 -25.45 6.76
C PHE A 33 22.29 -24.17 5.98
N VAL A 34 21.79 -23.14 6.68
CA VAL A 34 21.31 -21.87 6.09
C VAL A 34 22.05 -20.64 6.62
N ASP A 35 23.12 -20.82 7.40
CA ASP A 35 23.90 -19.69 7.87
C ASP A 35 24.34 -18.84 6.68
N PHE A 36 24.20 -17.53 6.84
CA PHE A 36 24.62 -16.52 5.86
C PHE A 36 23.77 -16.44 4.57
N ASP A 37 22.76 -17.31 4.39
CA ASP A 37 21.89 -17.29 3.20
C ASP A 37 21.06 -15.98 3.12
N TYR A 38 20.76 -15.36 4.27
CA TYR A 38 19.79 -14.26 4.40
C TYR A 38 20.41 -12.85 4.43
N TYR A 39 21.68 -12.68 4.04
CA TYR A 39 22.33 -11.36 4.04
C TYR A 39 21.52 -10.32 3.26
N ARG A 40 21.12 -9.23 3.93
CA ARG A 40 20.18 -8.20 3.43
C ARG A 40 20.72 -7.19 2.43
N GLY A 41 22.00 -7.27 2.08
CA GLY A 41 22.69 -6.25 1.28
C GLY A 41 23.32 -5.15 2.14
N ALA A 42 24.06 -4.24 1.48
CA ALA A 42 24.84 -3.20 2.16
C ALA A 42 23.99 -2.01 2.60
N GLU A 43 22.92 -1.72 1.86
CA GLU A 43 21.92 -0.68 2.10
C GLU A 43 20.58 -1.13 1.49
N PRO A 44 19.45 -0.51 1.87
CA PRO A 44 18.18 -0.81 1.22
C PRO A 44 18.27 -0.57 -0.29
N PHE A 45 17.72 -1.51 -1.08
CA PHE A 45 17.77 -1.49 -2.53
C PHE A 45 19.19 -1.39 -3.10
N SER A 46 20.20 -1.98 -2.43
CA SER A 46 21.57 -2.02 -2.95
C SER A 46 21.69 -2.76 -4.29
N GLU A 47 20.72 -3.59 -4.63
CA GLU A 47 20.77 -4.47 -5.80
C GLU A 47 19.88 -3.96 -6.93
N THR A 48 20.42 -4.00 -8.15
CA THR A 48 19.75 -3.50 -9.35
C THR A 48 18.42 -4.18 -9.63
N GLU A 49 18.29 -5.45 -9.28
CA GLU A 49 17.08 -6.25 -9.44
C GLU A 49 15.98 -5.75 -8.51
N THR A 50 16.30 -5.45 -7.25
CA THR A 50 15.32 -4.91 -6.30
C THR A 50 14.93 -3.48 -6.63
N GLN A 51 15.87 -2.67 -7.15
CA GLN A 51 15.59 -1.33 -7.67
C GLN A 51 14.60 -1.41 -8.85
N ALA A 52 14.85 -2.31 -9.81
CA ALA A 52 13.96 -2.49 -10.95
C ALA A 52 12.54 -2.92 -10.54
N ILE A 53 12.41 -3.85 -9.59
CA ILE A 53 11.09 -4.27 -9.08
C ILE A 53 10.41 -3.15 -8.29
N ARG A 54 11.17 -2.39 -7.49
CA ARG A 54 10.65 -1.22 -6.75
C ARG A 54 10.10 -0.18 -7.72
N ASP A 55 10.88 0.19 -8.72
CA ASP A 55 10.54 1.25 -9.67
C ASP A 55 9.29 0.86 -10.47
N LEU A 56 9.23 -0.39 -10.96
CA LEU A 56 8.04 -0.92 -11.62
C LEU A 56 6.81 -0.91 -10.70
N ALA A 57 6.96 -1.28 -9.44
CA ALA A 57 5.84 -1.35 -8.51
C ALA A 57 5.31 0.04 -8.10
N LEU A 58 6.20 1.04 -8.03
CA LEU A 58 5.83 2.44 -7.80
C LEU A 58 5.16 3.07 -9.02
N GLU A 59 5.62 2.72 -10.23
CA GLU A 59 5.06 3.23 -11.48
C GLU A 59 3.65 2.69 -11.74
N GLU A 60 3.44 1.38 -11.57
CA GLU A 60 2.20 0.71 -11.98
C GLU A 60 1.13 0.63 -10.88
N ASN A 61 1.51 0.79 -9.61
CA ASN A 61 0.61 0.74 -8.45
C ASN A 61 -0.34 -0.47 -8.46
N PHE A 62 0.23 -1.67 -8.49
CA PHE A 62 -0.54 -2.92 -8.60
C PHE A 62 -1.50 -3.14 -7.41
N LEU A 63 -2.66 -3.73 -7.67
CA LEU A 63 -3.60 -4.12 -6.60
C LEU A 63 -3.18 -5.42 -5.90
N ILE A 64 -2.71 -6.40 -6.68
CA ILE A 64 -2.20 -7.69 -6.21
C ILE A 64 -0.88 -8.00 -6.93
N SER A 65 0.03 -8.67 -6.23
CA SER A 65 1.25 -9.25 -6.79
C SER A 65 1.38 -10.71 -6.37
N ILE A 66 1.87 -11.57 -7.27
CA ILE A 66 2.27 -12.94 -6.93
C ILE A 66 3.75 -13.07 -7.24
N ILE A 67 4.54 -13.45 -6.24
CA ILE A 67 5.96 -13.75 -6.41
C ILE A 67 6.19 -15.24 -6.13
N TYR A 68 6.72 -15.95 -7.13
CA TYR A 68 7.06 -17.36 -6.99
C TYR A 68 8.45 -17.52 -6.40
N GLY A 69 8.53 -18.25 -5.29
CA GLY A 69 9.78 -18.73 -4.72
C GLY A 69 9.82 -20.25 -4.73
N SER A 70 10.98 -20.82 -4.41
CA SER A 70 11.12 -22.24 -4.13
C SER A 70 11.93 -22.41 -2.85
N SER A 71 11.63 -23.47 -2.11
CA SER A 71 12.31 -23.74 -0.85
C SER A 71 13.49 -24.66 -1.12
N ARG A 72 14.72 -24.20 -0.92
CA ARG A 72 15.89 -25.09 -1.07
C ARG A 72 15.84 -26.28 -0.09
N SER A 73 15.26 -26.09 1.10
CA SER A 73 15.01 -27.17 2.07
C SER A 73 13.81 -28.05 1.73
N GLY A 74 12.93 -27.63 0.81
CA GLY A 74 11.64 -28.25 0.52
C GLY A 74 10.57 -28.03 1.59
N CYS A 75 10.90 -27.46 2.75
CA CYS A 75 9.96 -27.33 3.88
C CYS A 75 8.91 -26.24 3.68
N MET A 76 9.23 -25.22 2.87
CA MET A 76 8.29 -24.16 2.54
C MET A 76 7.52 -24.45 1.26
N SER A 77 7.86 -25.51 0.51
CA SER A 77 7.15 -25.84 -0.73
C SER A 77 5.68 -26.12 -0.46
N GLN A 78 4.84 -25.73 -1.42
CA GLN A 78 3.39 -25.86 -1.38
C GLN A 78 2.73 -24.98 -0.32
N LYS A 79 3.31 -23.80 -0.08
CA LYS A 79 2.80 -22.79 0.87
C LYS A 79 2.68 -21.43 0.23
N ILE A 80 1.78 -20.61 0.78
CA ILE A 80 1.64 -19.20 0.45
C ILE A 80 1.94 -18.38 1.70
N LYS A 81 2.78 -17.36 1.55
CA LYS A 81 3.10 -16.38 2.59
C LYS A 81 2.65 -14.99 2.18
N TYR A 82 2.12 -14.25 3.15
CA TYR A 82 1.64 -12.88 2.97
C TYR A 82 1.84 -12.05 4.25
N SER A 83 1.72 -10.74 4.10
CA SER A 83 1.86 -9.73 5.17
C SER A 83 0.71 -9.81 6.16
N TRP A 84 0.91 -9.52 7.44
CA TRP A 84 1.91 -10.16 8.30
C TRP A 84 1.23 -10.46 9.65
N ASN A 85 1.84 -11.35 10.43
CA ASN A 85 1.55 -11.51 11.85
C ASN A 85 2.90 -11.66 12.55
N TRP A 86 3.26 -10.67 13.36
CA TRP A 86 4.48 -10.71 14.16
C TRP A 86 4.13 -10.88 15.63
N SER A 87 4.64 -11.97 16.21
CA SER A 87 4.50 -12.31 17.64
C SER A 87 3.05 -12.44 18.15
N ASP A 88 2.09 -12.72 17.26
CA ASP A 88 0.66 -12.87 17.58
C ASP A 88 0.03 -11.62 18.23
N THR A 89 0.68 -10.47 18.10
CA THR A 89 0.22 -9.19 18.65
C THR A 89 0.30 -8.03 17.67
N LEU A 90 1.10 -8.18 16.61
CA LEU A 90 1.32 -7.13 15.60
C LEU A 90 0.84 -7.64 14.25
N PHE A 91 -0.41 -7.32 13.94
CA PHE A 91 -1.07 -7.67 12.70
C PHE A 91 -0.92 -6.54 11.68
N SER A 92 -0.92 -6.88 10.40
CA SER A 92 -1.10 -5.88 9.34
C SER A 92 -2.46 -5.19 9.48
N PRO A 93 -2.61 -3.90 9.19
CA PRO A 93 -3.91 -3.24 9.28
C PRO A 93 -5.04 -3.95 8.48
N ASP A 94 -4.75 -4.46 7.28
CA ASP A 94 -5.68 -5.23 6.43
C ASP A 94 -5.62 -6.76 6.71
N PHE A 95 -5.32 -7.17 7.94
CA PHE A 95 -5.05 -8.58 8.30
C PHE A 95 -6.07 -9.57 7.75
N GLU A 96 -7.35 -9.35 8.06
CA GLU A 96 -8.43 -10.26 7.63
C GLU A 96 -8.58 -10.27 6.10
N VAL A 97 -8.47 -9.11 5.44
CA VAL A 97 -8.59 -9.01 3.98
C VAL A 97 -7.47 -9.77 3.27
N ILE A 98 -6.22 -9.54 3.69
CA ILE A 98 -5.04 -10.20 3.12
C ILE A 98 -5.12 -11.71 3.37
N GLY A 99 -5.51 -12.10 4.58
CA GLY A 99 -5.67 -13.50 5.01
C GLY A 99 -6.71 -14.24 4.18
N HIS A 100 -7.94 -13.75 4.15
CA HIS A 100 -9.04 -14.36 3.40
C HIS A 100 -8.70 -14.53 1.91
N LEU A 101 -8.11 -13.52 1.29
CA LEU A 101 -7.71 -13.62 -0.11
C LEU A 101 -6.55 -14.63 -0.30
N GLY A 102 -5.59 -14.68 0.62
CA GLY A 102 -4.51 -15.67 0.61
C GLY A 102 -5.01 -17.11 0.74
N GLU A 103 -5.97 -17.35 1.63
CA GLU A 103 -6.64 -18.63 1.82
C GLU A 103 -7.42 -19.06 0.58
N ASN A 104 -8.15 -18.13 -0.03
CA ASN A 104 -8.89 -18.39 -1.25
C ASN A 104 -7.98 -18.67 -2.44
N ILE A 105 -6.86 -17.96 -2.59
CA ILE A 105 -5.85 -18.29 -3.61
C ILE A 105 -5.30 -19.69 -3.35
N ALA A 106 -4.94 -20.00 -2.10
CA ALA A 106 -4.35 -21.29 -1.73
C ALA A 106 -5.28 -22.47 -2.00
N SER A 107 -6.58 -22.32 -1.72
CA SER A 107 -7.59 -23.37 -1.97
C SER A 107 -7.77 -23.73 -3.44
N HIS A 108 -7.35 -22.84 -4.35
CA HIS A 108 -7.38 -23.10 -5.80
C HIS A 108 -6.10 -23.74 -6.33
N ILE A 109 -5.05 -23.83 -5.52
CA ILE A 109 -3.76 -24.41 -5.90
C ILE A 109 -3.63 -25.80 -5.28
N GLY A 110 -3.91 -26.82 -6.10
CA GLY A 110 -3.71 -28.21 -5.72
C GLY A 110 -2.23 -28.54 -5.47
N ARG A 111 -1.98 -29.31 -4.42
CA ARG A 111 -0.66 -29.86 -4.11
C ARG A 111 -0.31 -31.03 -5.03
N VAL A 112 0.99 -31.31 -5.18
CA VAL A 112 1.51 -32.51 -5.87
C VAL A 112 1.12 -33.77 -5.11
N ASP A 113 1.12 -33.70 -3.77
CA ASP A 113 0.66 -34.78 -2.90
C ASP A 113 -0.88 -34.81 -2.81
N ALA A 114 -1.45 -34.25 -1.76
CA ALA A 114 -2.89 -34.23 -1.50
C ALA A 114 -3.31 -32.91 -0.85
N GLY A 115 -4.52 -32.46 -1.20
CA GLY A 115 -5.07 -31.20 -0.71
C GLY A 115 -4.58 -29.98 -1.50
N THR A 116 -4.63 -28.83 -0.85
CA THR A 116 -4.35 -27.51 -1.43
C THR A 116 -3.18 -26.85 -0.71
N TYR A 117 -2.58 -25.82 -1.32
CA TYR A 117 -1.45 -25.10 -0.71
C TYR A 117 -1.82 -24.58 0.68
N GLU A 118 -0.83 -24.49 1.55
CA GLU A 118 -1.01 -24.03 2.93
C GLU A 118 -0.82 -22.50 3.02
N PRO A 119 -1.88 -21.73 3.28
CA PRO A 119 -1.79 -20.29 3.49
C PRO A 119 -1.28 -19.99 4.90
N SER A 120 -0.45 -18.96 5.05
CA SER A 120 -0.08 -18.46 6.38
C SER A 120 0.55 -17.06 6.31
N PHE A 121 0.37 -16.30 7.38
CA PHE A 121 1.06 -15.04 7.55
C PHE A 121 2.59 -15.24 7.70
N SER A 122 3.34 -14.25 7.24
CA SER A 122 4.78 -14.17 7.45
C SER A 122 5.09 -13.63 8.84
N GLY A 123 5.87 -14.38 9.61
CA GLY A 123 6.49 -13.92 10.85
C GLY A 123 7.78 -13.12 10.63
N SER A 124 8.30 -13.07 9.40
CA SER A 124 9.50 -12.30 9.07
C SER A 124 9.17 -10.81 8.93
N PHE A 125 9.98 -9.98 9.59
CA PHE A 125 9.91 -8.53 9.57
C PHE A 125 11.24 -7.90 9.11
N LYS A 126 12.01 -8.60 8.26
CA LYS A 126 13.41 -8.27 7.95
C LYS A 126 13.61 -7.88 6.47
N GLY A 127 13.04 -6.75 6.03
CA GLY A 127 13.27 -6.25 4.65
C GLY A 127 12.64 -7.11 3.55
N ASN A 128 11.56 -7.83 3.86
CA ASN A 128 10.86 -8.70 2.92
C ASN A 128 10.04 -7.94 1.88
N SER A 129 9.97 -8.46 0.66
CA SER A 129 9.26 -7.81 -0.44
C SER A 129 7.77 -7.68 -0.15
N HIS A 130 7.10 -8.74 0.33
CA HIS A 130 5.65 -8.73 0.50
C HIS A 130 5.20 -7.73 1.58
N ASN A 131 6.01 -7.55 2.62
CA ASN A 131 5.77 -6.53 3.64
C ASN A 131 5.96 -5.12 3.07
N TRP A 132 7.00 -4.91 2.25
CA TRP A 132 7.26 -3.62 1.59
C TRP A 132 6.14 -3.26 0.61
N PHE A 133 5.75 -4.19 -0.27
CA PHE A 133 4.65 -4.00 -1.23
C PHE A 133 3.36 -3.58 -0.51
N TYR A 134 3.02 -4.25 0.59
CA TYR A 134 1.85 -3.88 1.34
C TYR A 134 2.03 -2.54 2.06
N ALA A 135 3.08 -2.35 2.88
CA ALA A 135 3.23 -1.12 3.67
C ALA A 135 3.39 0.13 2.78
N LYS A 136 4.23 0.07 1.74
CA LYS A 136 4.63 1.25 0.96
C LYS A 136 3.69 1.61 -0.19
N ILE A 137 3.10 0.63 -0.86
CA ILE A 137 2.28 0.89 -2.07
C ILE A 137 0.86 0.33 -1.98
N GLY A 138 0.58 -0.56 -1.03
CA GLY A 138 -0.77 -1.07 -0.79
C GLY A 138 -1.14 -2.26 -1.64
N THR A 139 -0.16 -2.81 -2.36
CA THR A 139 -0.30 -4.05 -3.10
C THR A 139 -0.29 -5.23 -2.13
N PHE A 140 -1.29 -6.10 -2.24
CA PHE A 140 -1.27 -7.39 -1.55
C PHE A 140 -0.37 -8.36 -2.33
N GLN A 141 0.84 -8.58 -1.84
CA GLN A 141 1.77 -9.53 -2.46
C GLN A 141 1.73 -10.90 -1.77
N TYR A 142 1.49 -11.93 -2.58
CA TYR A 142 1.48 -13.33 -2.17
C TYR A 142 2.75 -14.04 -2.63
N LYS A 143 3.59 -14.44 -1.68
CA LYS A 143 4.78 -15.24 -1.93
C LYS A 143 4.42 -16.71 -1.95
N ILE A 144 4.42 -17.30 -3.14
CA ILE A 144 4.04 -18.69 -3.36
C ILE A 144 5.30 -19.54 -3.51
N TYR A 145 5.47 -20.51 -2.61
CA TYR A 145 6.59 -21.43 -2.64
C TYR A 145 6.21 -22.68 -3.43
N VAL A 146 6.78 -22.84 -4.62
CA VAL A 146 6.55 -24.01 -5.47
C VAL A 146 7.52 -25.16 -5.12
N GLY A 147 7.15 -26.37 -5.53
CA GLY A 147 7.93 -27.60 -5.32
C GLY A 147 7.05 -28.78 -4.93
N GLU A 148 7.67 -29.92 -4.66
CA GLU A 148 6.97 -31.20 -4.41
C GLU A 148 6.71 -31.47 -2.92
N GLY A 149 7.23 -30.61 -2.02
CA GLY A 149 7.12 -30.79 -0.57
C GLY A 149 8.17 -31.74 -0.02
N GLY A 150 9.05 -31.24 0.86
CA GLY A 150 10.09 -32.04 1.53
C GLY A 150 11.23 -32.55 0.64
N VAL A 151 11.14 -32.36 -0.69
CA VAL A 151 12.16 -32.79 -1.66
C VAL A 151 12.66 -31.59 -2.46
N GLY A 152 13.83 -31.08 -2.06
CA GLY A 152 14.62 -30.13 -2.83
C GLY A 152 13.88 -28.90 -3.35
N MET A 153 14.52 -28.23 -4.32
CA MET A 153 14.04 -26.97 -4.89
C MET A 153 13.29 -27.15 -6.22
N GLN A 154 13.61 -28.22 -6.96
CA GLN A 154 13.17 -28.42 -8.34
C GLN A 154 12.57 -29.81 -8.50
N PRO A 155 11.30 -29.91 -8.95
CA PRO A 155 10.70 -31.18 -9.35
C PRO A 155 11.48 -31.79 -10.53
N SER A 156 11.71 -33.11 -10.51
CA SER A 156 12.35 -33.82 -11.64
C SER A 156 11.34 -34.47 -12.58
N GLU A 157 10.13 -34.76 -12.09
CA GLU A 157 9.10 -35.47 -12.87
C GLU A 157 8.27 -34.48 -13.71
N THR A 158 8.24 -34.69 -15.03
CA THR A 158 7.50 -33.82 -15.97
C THR A 158 6.01 -33.71 -15.62
N SER A 159 5.40 -34.79 -15.12
CA SER A 159 4.00 -34.78 -14.66
C SER A 159 3.80 -33.82 -13.48
N HIS A 160 4.73 -33.78 -12.53
CA HIS A 160 4.68 -32.88 -11.38
C HIS A 160 4.94 -31.44 -11.80
N ILE A 161 5.92 -31.19 -12.68
CA ILE A 161 6.18 -29.85 -13.23
C ILE A 161 4.90 -29.29 -13.88
N ASN A 162 4.27 -30.07 -14.76
CA ASN A 162 3.04 -29.64 -15.44
C ASN A 162 1.87 -29.44 -14.46
N GLY A 163 1.74 -30.31 -13.46
CA GLY A 163 0.73 -30.18 -12.41
C GLY A 163 0.91 -28.92 -11.57
N ILE A 164 2.15 -28.63 -11.14
CA ILE A 164 2.51 -27.42 -10.38
C ILE A 164 2.15 -26.18 -11.19
N ILE A 165 2.56 -26.11 -12.47
CA ILE A 165 2.25 -24.97 -13.34
C ILE A 165 0.73 -24.80 -13.46
N HIS A 166 0.01 -25.88 -13.81
CA HIS A 166 -1.44 -25.84 -13.99
C HIS A 166 -2.16 -25.36 -12.72
N ASN A 167 -1.81 -25.91 -11.56
CA ASN A 167 -2.47 -25.59 -10.30
C ASN A 167 -2.15 -24.16 -9.84
N ASN A 168 -0.92 -23.69 -10.00
CA ASN A 168 -0.56 -22.32 -9.63
C ASN A 168 -1.25 -21.29 -10.54
N LEU A 169 -1.39 -21.58 -11.84
CA LEU A 169 -2.16 -20.72 -12.74
C LEU A 169 -3.63 -20.59 -12.30
N ARG A 170 -4.24 -21.63 -11.73
CA ARG A 170 -5.62 -21.54 -11.21
C ARG A 170 -5.73 -20.54 -10.06
N GLY A 171 -4.79 -20.58 -9.11
CA GLY A 171 -4.73 -19.61 -8.02
C GLY A 171 -4.47 -18.17 -8.52
N ALA A 172 -3.57 -18.02 -9.50
CA ALA A 172 -3.31 -16.72 -10.12
C ALA A 172 -4.54 -16.16 -10.85
N PHE A 173 -5.26 -16.99 -11.62
CA PHE A 173 -6.50 -16.57 -12.27
C PHE A 173 -7.62 -16.24 -11.28
N TYR A 174 -7.70 -16.95 -10.16
CA TYR A 174 -8.62 -16.58 -9.09
C TYR A 174 -8.31 -15.17 -8.56
N ALA A 175 -7.04 -14.87 -8.28
CA ALA A 175 -6.61 -13.53 -7.84
C ALA A 175 -6.92 -12.44 -8.89
N ILE A 176 -6.71 -12.73 -10.18
CA ILE A 176 -7.07 -11.80 -11.26
C ILE A 176 -8.58 -11.57 -11.28
N ASN A 177 -9.38 -12.64 -11.25
CA ASN A 177 -10.84 -12.55 -11.27
C ASN A 177 -11.38 -11.75 -10.08
N ARG A 178 -10.75 -11.89 -8.91
CA ARG A 178 -11.05 -11.10 -7.71
C ARG A 178 -10.90 -9.60 -7.95
N THR A 179 -9.81 -9.19 -8.61
CA THR A 179 -9.53 -7.78 -8.92
C THR A 179 -10.29 -7.24 -10.13
N ALA A 180 -10.72 -8.12 -11.03
CA ALA A 180 -11.49 -7.76 -12.21
C ALA A 180 -13.01 -7.74 -11.94
N GLY A 181 -13.46 -8.15 -10.75
CA GLY A 181 -14.89 -8.30 -10.43
C GLY A 181 -15.57 -9.43 -11.20
N ILE A 182 -14.82 -10.45 -11.63
CA ILE A 182 -15.34 -11.61 -12.36
C ILE A 182 -15.74 -12.69 -11.37
N ASN A 183 -17.02 -12.74 -11.02
CA ASN A 183 -17.58 -13.66 -10.02
C ASN A 183 -18.21 -14.93 -10.59
N SER A 184 -18.01 -15.22 -11.89
CA SER A 184 -18.65 -16.35 -12.57
C SER A 184 -17.63 -17.35 -13.14
N GLY A 185 -18.10 -18.58 -13.36
CA GLY A 185 -17.27 -19.67 -13.87
C GLY A 185 -16.46 -20.39 -12.78
N ASN A 186 -15.67 -21.39 -13.20
CA ASN A 186 -14.99 -22.31 -12.29
C ASN A 186 -13.89 -21.67 -11.42
N LEU A 187 -13.44 -20.47 -11.78
CA LEU A 187 -12.45 -19.68 -11.02
C LEU A 187 -13.00 -18.29 -10.69
N GLY A 188 -14.33 -18.11 -10.73
CA GLY A 188 -14.96 -16.86 -10.31
C GLY A 188 -14.62 -16.56 -8.85
N ALA A 189 -14.45 -15.28 -8.53
CA ALA A 189 -14.11 -14.82 -7.19
C ALA A 189 -15.11 -13.76 -6.73
N ASP A 190 -15.49 -13.80 -5.46
CA ASP A 190 -16.34 -12.77 -4.86
C ASP A 190 -15.69 -11.41 -5.01
N SER A 191 -16.41 -10.41 -5.51
CA SER A 191 -15.77 -9.18 -5.99
C SER A 191 -15.17 -8.32 -4.89
N TYR A 192 -15.82 -8.18 -3.73
CA TYR A 192 -15.55 -7.23 -2.63
C TYR A 192 -14.49 -6.17 -2.91
N MET A 193 -14.73 -5.36 -3.93
CA MET A 193 -13.80 -4.35 -4.42
C MET A 193 -14.58 -3.05 -4.48
N VAL A 194 -14.01 -2.01 -3.87
CA VAL A 194 -14.52 -0.66 -3.98
C VAL A 194 -13.58 0.13 -4.89
N THR A 195 -14.15 0.86 -5.83
CA THR A 195 -13.42 1.80 -6.67
C THR A 195 -14.28 3.00 -6.96
N GLY A 196 -13.67 4.13 -7.26
CA GLY A 196 -14.38 5.29 -7.75
C GLY A 196 -13.43 6.37 -8.19
N LEU A 197 -14.00 7.43 -8.73
CA LEU A 197 -13.31 8.66 -9.07
C LEU A 197 -13.47 9.69 -7.96
N VAL A 198 -12.38 10.33 -7.58
CA VAL A 198 -12.38 11.54 -6.77
C VAL A 198 -12.24 12.72 -7.72
N THR A 199 -13.23 13.59 -7.74
CA THR A 199 -13.29 14.76 -8.62
C THR A 199 -13.53 16.03 -7.83
N ASP A 200 -13.09 17.15 -8.38
CA ASP A 200 -13.44 18.47 -7.90
C ASP A 200 -14.92 18.75 -8.16
N GLY A 201 -15.65 19.16 -7.13
CA GLY A 201 -17.10 19.28 -7.22
C GLY A 201 -17.62 20.46 -8.04
N LEU A 202 -16.77 21.44 -8.34
CA LEU A 202 -17.14 22.59 -9.18
C LEU A 202 -16.83 22.32 -10.65
N THR A 203 -15.63 21.82 -10.93
CA THR A 203 -15.09 21.65 -12.28
C THR A 203 -15.37 20.27 -12.86
N GLY A 204 -15.63 19.26 -12.01
CA GLY A 204 -15.76 17.86 -12.40
C GLY A 204 -14.44 17.21 -12.84
N LEU A 205 -13.31 17.90 -12.68
CA LEU A 205 -11.99 17.38 -13.05
C LEU A 205 -11.49 16.36 -12.01
N PRO A 206 -10.75 15.33 -12.42
CA PRO A 206 -10.19 14.35 -11.48
C PRO A 206 -9.14 14.98 -10.56
N ILE A 207 -9.16 14.59 -9.29
CA ILE A 207 -8.17 15.00 -8.28
C ILE A 207 -7.16 13.87 -8.13
N SER A 208 -6.02 14.01 -8.80
CA SER A 208 -4.88 13.11 -8.61
C SER A 208 -4.23 13.35 -7.25
N GLY A 209 -3.74 12.30 -6.61
CA GLY A 209 -3.05 12.42 -5.32
C GLY A 209 -3.96 12.61 -4.11
N ALA A 210 -5.28 12.59 -4.26
CA ALA A 210 -6.20 12.50 -3.12
C ALA A 210 -5.91 11.23 -2.31
N GLU A 211 -5.74 11.36 -1.00
CA GLU A 211 -5.54 10.25 -0.09
C GLU A 211 -6.88 9.60 0.24
N VAL A 212 -6.94 8.27 0.18
CA VAL A 212 -8.14 7.49 0.48
C VAL A 212 -7.85 6.51 1.62
N LYS A 213 -8.41 6.78 2.79
CA LYS A 213 -8.25 5.94 3.99
C LYS A 213 -9.48 5.07 4.20
N ILE A 214 -9.24 3.84 4.66
CA ILE A 214 -10.28 3.01 5.28
C ILE A 214 -10.01 3.09 6.77
N LEU A 215 -10.81 3.85 7.52
CA LEU A 215 -10.46 4.25 8.88
C LEU A 215 -10.25 3.05 9.82
N GLU A 216 -10.98 1.96 9.60
CA GLU A 216 -10.86 0.73 10.38
C GLU A 216 -9.53 -0.02 10.14
N MET A 217 -8.84 0.28 9.05
CA MET A 217 -7.62 -0.40 8.60
C MET A 217 -6.48 0.57 8.26
N ASP A 218 -6.54 1.81 8.75
CA ASP A 218 -5.47 2.77 8.59
C ASP A 218 -4.45 2.68 9.74
N GLY A 219 -3.22 3.13 9.49
CA GLY A 219 -2.21 3.18 10.54
C GLY A 219 -0.87 3.71 10.08
N SER A 220 -0.12 4.30 11.02
CA SER A 220 1.19 4.96 10.79
C SER A 220 2.28 4.10 10.14
N VAL A 221 2.08 2.78 10.08
CA VAL A 221 2.99 1.85 9.40
C VAL A 221 2.84 1.90 7.87
N LEU A 222 1.69 2.38 7.37
CA LEU A 222 1.37 2.45 5.96
C LEU A 222 1.80 3.81 5.37
N SER A 223 2.26 3.79 4.13
CA SER A 223 2.29 5.00 3.32
C SER A 223 0.86 5.41 2.91
N PRO A 224 0.60 6.72 2.70
CA PRO A 224 -0.65 7.21 2.14
C PRO A 224 -1.08 6.46 0.87
N ARG A 225 -2.38 6.22 0.77
CA ARG A 225 -2.96 5.47 -0.35
C ARG A 225 -3.66 6.40 -1.30
N LEU A 226 -2.96 6.82 -2.34
CA LEU A 226 -3.37 7.92 -3.20
C LEU A 226 -4.17 7.48 -4.43
N CYS A 227 -5.02 8.38 -4.92
CA CYS A 227 -5.64 8.29 -6.24
C CYS A 227 -4.61 8.42 -7.37
N ASP A 228 -4.83 7.70 -8.47
CA ASP A 228 -4.01 7.79 -9.68
C ASP A 228 -4.21 9.10 -10.46
N GLU A 229 -3.56 9.25 -11.62
CA GLU A 229 -3.66 10.45 -12.48
C GLU A 229 -5.09 10.73 -12.98
N PHE A 230 -5.96 9.73 -12.96
CA PHE A 230 -7.37 9.86 -13.33
C PHE A 230 -8.27 10.10 -12.11
N GLY A 231 -7.69 10.35 -10.92
CA GLY A 231 -8.44 10.50 -9.67
C GLY A 231 -9.04 9.19 -9.16
N ARG A 232 -8.58 8.03 -9.67
CA ARG A 232 -9.17 6.74 -9.32
C ARG A 232 -8.48 6.09 -8.13
N PHE A 233 -9.29 5.57 -7.21
CA PHE A 233 -8.83 4.69 -6.14
C PHE A 233 -9.40 3.27 -6.28
N ARG A 234 -8.75 2.29 -5.65
CA ARG A 234 -9.15 0.88 -5.63
C ARG A 234 -8.85 0.29 -4.25
N ARG A 235 -9.81 -0.38 -3.64
CA ARG A 235 -9.67 -1.05 -2.33
C ARG A 235 -10.28 -2.45 -2.40
N LEU A 236 -9.46 -3.46 -2.10
CA LEU A 236 -9.92 -4.82 -1.85
C LEU A 236 -10.36 -4.89 -0.39
N LEU A 237 -11.54 -5.44 -0.13
CA LEU A 237 -12.15 -5.54 1.19
C LEU A 237 -12.79 -6.93 1.38
N ILE A 238 -13.46 -7.15 2.52
CA ILE A 238 -14.31 -8.33 2.79
C ILE A 238 -15.73 -7.89 3.18
N ASP A 239 -16.63 -8.84 3.46
CA ASP A 239 -18.05 -8.59 3.77
C ASP A 239 -18.25 -7.92 5.14
N GLU A 240 -17.87 -6.65 5.23
CA GLU A 240 -18.05 -5.79 6.40
C GLU A 240 -18.46 -4.37 5.97
N SER A 241 -18.83 -3.54 6.94
CA SER A 241 -19.06 -2.12 6.71
C SER A 241 -17.81 -1.32 7.08
N TYR A 242 -17.45 -0.35 6.24
CA TYR A 242 -16.25 0.46 6.41
C TYR A 242 -16.56 1.95 6.27
N THR A 243 -15.69 2.77 6.83
CA THR A 243 -15.69 4.22 6.70
C THR A 243 -14.54 4.65 5.81
N VAL A 244 -14.88 5.12 4.62
CA VAL A 244 -13.91 5.68 3.66
C VAL A 244 -13.77 7.17 3.93
N GLN A 245 -12.56 7.61 4.26
CA GLN A 245 -12.22 9.04 4.36
C GLN A 245 -11.40 9.44 3.15
N ILE A 246 -11.73 10.59 2.56
CA ILE A 246 -10.99 11.19 1.45
C ILE A 246 -10.41 12.52 1.90
N ASP A 247 -9.10 12.65 1.76
CA ASP A 247 -8.35 13.86 2.05
C ASP A 247 -7.64 14.34 0.77
N ALA A 248 -7.74 15.63 0.47
CA ALA A 248 -6.96 16.27 -0.58
C ALA A 248 -6.62 17.70 -0.17
N LEU A 249 -5.41 18.15 -0.51
CA LEU A 249 -4.98 19.52 -0.23
C LEU A 249 -5.92 20.51 -0.93
N GLY A 250 -6.45 21.48 -0.20
CA GLY A 250 -7.40 22.46 -0.74
C GLY A 250 -8.85 22.00 -0.76
N TYR A 251 -9.17 20.83 -0.18
CA TYR A 251 -10.53 20.28 -0.13
C TYR A 251 -10.97 19.98 1.31
N VAL A 252 -12.28 20.04 1.54
CA VAL A 252 -12.88 19.56 2.79
C VAL A 252 -12.74 18.05 2.85
N SER A 253 -12.23 17.53 3.98
CA SER A 253 -12.20 16.08 4.24
C SER A 253 -13.61 15.53 4.34
N GLN A 254 -13.88 14.41 3.65
CA GLN A 254 -15.21 13.81 3.59
C GLN A 254 -15.16 12.32 3.94
N GLU A 255 -16.19 11.85 4.65
CA GLU A 255 -16.34 10.47 5.09
C GLU A 255 -17.60 9.82 4.54
N PHE A 256 -17.49 8.56 4.12
CA PHE A 256 -18.57 7.79 3.53
C PHE A 256 -18.61 6.38 4.10
N SER A 257 -19.79 5.90 4.48
CA SER A 257 -19.99 4.50 4.84
C SER A 257 -20.20 3.64 3.59
N ILE A 258 -19.49 2.53 3.49
CA ILE A 258 -19.67 1.56 2.41
C ILE A 258 -19.81 0.13 2.94
N THR A 259 -20.42 -0.73 2.12
CA THR A 259 -20.36 -2.19 2.25
C THR A 259 -20.06 -2.77 0.87
N PRO A 260 -18.93 -3.46 0.68
CA PRO A 260 -18.54 -3.99 -0.61
C PRO A 260 -19.41 -5.20 -1.00
N SER A 261 -19.71 -5.35 -2.29
CA SER A 261 -20.54 -6.45 -2.79
C SER A 261 -19.68 -7.67 -3.17
N SER A 262 -20.16 -8.87 -2.84
CA SER A 262 -19.59 -10.13 -3.34
C SER A 262 -19.85 -10.34 -4.84
N ASN A 263 -20.88 -9.70 -5.40
CA ASN A 263 -21.34 -10.00 -6.75
C ASN A 263 -20.80 -9.05 -7.83
N SER A 264 -20.29 -7.89 -7.44
CA SER A 264 -19.84 -6.86 -8.38
C SER A 264 -18.93 -5.86 -7.69
N ILE A 265 -18.15 -5.14 -8.47
CA ILE A 265 -17.42 -3.97 -7.99
C ILE A 265 -18.43 -2.95 -7.44
N THR A 266 -18.18 -2.47 -6.22
CA THR A 266 -18.92 -1.37 -5.61
C THR A 266 -18.30 -0.06 -6.08
N TYR A 267 -19.10 0.81 -6.69
CA TYR A 267 -18.64 2.12 -7.14
C TYR A 267 -18.94 3.20 -6.09
N LEU A 268 -17.94 3.99 -5.74
CA LEU A 268 -18.04 5.14 -4.84
C LEU A 268 -17.34 6.34 -5.50
N ASP A 269 -18.04 7.00 -6.42
CA ASP A 269 -17.58 8.25 -7.01
C ASP A 269 -17.85 9.41 -6.04
N ILE A 270 -16.84 10.26 -5.85
CA ILE A 270 -16.82 11.29 -4.80
C ILE A 270 -16.47 12.62 -5.44
N SER A 271 -17.31 13.60 -5.15
CA SER A 271 -17.15 14.98 -5.60
C SER A 271 -16.75 15.83 -4.39
N LEU A 272 -15.46 16.14 -4.26
CA LEU A 272 -14.96 16.91 -3.12
C LEU A 272 -15.37 18.38 -3.23
N GLU A 273 -15.75 18.93 -2.10
CA GLU A 273 -15.99 20.36 -1.95
C GLU A 273 -14.64 21.04 -1.73
N SER A 274 -14.28 21.97 -2.61
CA SER A 274 -13.08 22.78 -2.39
C SER A 274 -13.25 23.56 -1.10
N LEU A 275 -12.17 23.72 -0.34
CA LEU A 275 -12.14 24.77 0.68
C LEU A 275 -12.46 26.08 -0.02
N SER A 276 -13.30 26.90 0.60
CA SER A 276 -13.71 28.14 -0.02
C SER A 276 -12.46 28.97 -0.31
N VAL A 277 -12.41 29.66 -1.46
CA VAL A 277 -11.28 30.57 -1.81
C VAL A 277 -11.14 31.71 -0.79
N ASN A 278 -12.10 31.85 0.13
CA ASN A 278 -12.00 32.75 1.28
C ASN A 278 -11.16 32.17 2.44
N ASP A 279 -10.66 30.92 2.35
CA ASP A 279 -9.92 30.21 3.41
C ASP A 279 -8.53 29.70 2.96
N THR A 280 -8.02 30.09 1.78
CA THR A 280 -6.64 29.71 1.41
C THR A 280 -5.69 30.48 2.30
N ILE A 281 -5.14 29.81 3.31
CA ILE A 281 -4.15 30.40 4.21
C ILE A 281 -2.99 30.96 3.38
N GLY A 282 -2.72 32.26 3.55
CA GLY A 282 -1.76 33.04 2.78
C GLY A 282 -2.36 33.87 1.64
N ASP A 283 -3.56 33.57 1.14
CA ASP A 283 -4.25 34.34 0.09
C ASP A 283 -5.15 35.40 0.73
N THR A 284 -4.57 36.56 1.00
CA THR A 284 -5.29 37.66 1.67
C THR A 284 -6.18 38.45 0.72
N ASN A 285 -6.02 38.29 -0.60
CA ASN A 285 -6.78 39.03 -1.61
C ASN A 285 -7.88 38.20 -2.31
N PHE A 286 -7.91 36.91 -2.01
CA PHE A 286 -8.89 35.93 -2.48
C PHE A 286 -8.96 35.85 -4.01
N ASP A 287 -7.83 36.06 -4.68
CA ASP A 287 -7.71 35.87 -6.13
C ASP A 287 -7.34 34.43 -6.52
N GLY A 288 -7.11 33.57 -5.52
CA GLY A 288 -6.80 32.15 -5.67
C GLY A 288 -5.30 31.85 -5.86
N ILE A 289 -4.42 32.85 -5.74
CA ILE A 289 -2.97 32.69 -5.90
C ILE A 289 -2.28 33.31 -4.68
N VAL A 290 -1.55 32.50 -3.91
CA VAL A 290 -0.68 33.01 -2.84
C VAL A 290 0.60 33.55 -3.46
N ASP A 291 0.75 34.87 -3.51
CA ASP A 291 1.94 35.52 -4.07
C ASP A 291 2.42 36.76 -3.30
N ILE A 292 3.28 37.55 -3.93
CA ILE A 292 3.85 38.76 -3.32
C ILE A 292 2.79 39.83 -3.02
N LEU A 293 1.66 39.84 -3.72
CA LEU A 293 0.56 40.77 -3.49
C LEU A 293 -0.07 40.50 -2.11
N ASP A 294 -0.16 39.26 -1.67
CA ASP A 294 -0.66 38.92 -0.34
C ASP A 294 0.27 39.39 0.76
N ILE A 295 1.57 39.14 0.60
CA ILE A 295 2.59 39.62 1.53
C ILE A 295 2.51 41.14 1.68
N VAL A 296 2.32 41.87 0.57
CA VAL A 296 2.18 43.33 0.59
C VAL A 296 0.95 43.76 1.40
N ARG A 297 -0.17 43.02 1.31
CA ARG A 297 -1.36 43.28 2.12
C ARG A 297 -1.09 43.03 3.60
N ILE A 298 -0.45 41.92 3.97
CA ILE A 298 -0.10 41.60 5.37
C ILE A 298 0.82 42.66 5.96
N ILE A 299 1.81 43.14 5.19
CA ILE A 299 2.67 44.26 5.62
C ILE A 299 1.84 45.52 5.88
N ASN A 300 0.88 45.85 5.02
CA ASN A 300 0.02 47.02 5.23
C ASN A 300 -0.86 46.88 6.48
N GLN A 301 -1.33 45.67 6.79
CA GLN A 301 -2.04 45.36 8.03
C GLN A 301 -1.13 45.54 9.26
N ILE A 302 0.07 44.97 9.25
CA ILE A 302 1.06 45.10 10.34
C ILE A 302 1.45 46.56 10.58
N MET A 303 1.56 47.36 9.51
CA MET A 303 1.86 48.79 9.60
C MET A 303 0.67 49.65 10.03
N GLY A 304 -0.54 49.08 10.15
CA GLY A 304 -1.77 49.82 10.47
C GLY A 304 -2.27 50.72 9.33
N ASN A 305 -1.88 50.43 8.09
CA ASN A 305 -2.31 51.15 6.90
C ASN A 305 -3.56 50.52 6.24
N SER A 306 -3.94 49.32 6.66
CA SER A 306 -5.19 48.63 6.30
C SER A 306 -5.77 47.96 7.54
N GLU A 307 -7.06 47.64 7.49
CA GLU A 307 -7.72 46.75 8.45
C GLU A 307 -8.25 45.54 7.68
N PHE A 308 -8.01 44.35 8.21
CA PHE A 308 -8.52 43.08 7.69
C PHE A 308 -9.87 42.75 8.31
N ASN A 309 -10.75 42.15 7.52
CA ASN A 309 -11.94 41.47 8.04
C ASN A 309 -11.55 40.09 8.64
N ASP A 310 -12.52 39.38 9.21
CA ASP A 310 -12.28 38.10 9.89
C ASP A 310 -11.66 37.04 8.95
N ASP A 311 -12.09 36.99 7.69
CA ASP A 311 -11.58 36.05 6.69
C ASP A 311 -10.15 36.42 6.26
N GLU A 312 -9.88 37.71 6.02
CA GLU A 312 -8.55 38.22 5.65
C GLU A 312 -7.54 38.05 6.80
N PHE A 313 -7.99 38.21 8.04
CA PHE A 313 -7.17 37.95 9.22
C PHE A 313 -6.83 36.46 9.34
N THR A 314 -7.81 35.59 9.11
CA THR A 314 -7.62 34.13 9.12
C THR A 314 -6.66 33.69 8.02
N ALA A 315 -6.78 34.26 6.82
CA ALA A 315 -5.84 33.99 5.72
C ALA A 315 -4.42 34.51 6.03
N ALA A 316 -4.30 35.63 6.75
CA ALA A 316 -3.01 36.23 7.07
C ALA A 316 -2.25 35.55 8.23
N ASP A 317 -2.97 34.91 9.15
CA ASP A 317 -2.40 34.13 10.28
C ASP A 317 -1.97 32.75 9.78
N PHE A 318 -0.87 32.74 9.02
CA PHE A 318 -0.37 31.54 8.35
C PHE A 318 0.04 30.43 9.33
N ASN A 319 0.50 30.83 10.52
CA ASN A 319 0.99 29.90 11.53
C ASN A 319 -0.07 29.51 12.58
N ALA A 320 -1.26 30.14 12.53
CA ALA A 320 -2.42 29.89 13.36
C ALA A 320 -2.17 30.10 14.88
N ASP A 321 -1.31 31.06 15.25
CA ASP A 321 -1.09 31.43 16.66
C ASP A 321 -2.03 32.54 17.16
N GLY A 322 -2.90 33.04 16.29
CA GLY A 322 -3.86 34.10 16.58
C GLY A 322 -3.27 35.51 16.46
N ILE A 323 -2.05 35.66 15.93
CA ILE A 323 -1.35 36.93 15.76
C ILE A 323 -0.80 37.04 14.34
N VAL A 324 -1.23 38.05 13.59
CA VAL A 324 -0.65 38.37 12.27
C VAL A 324 0.61 39.22 12.44
N ASP A 325 1.78 38.63 12.20
CA ASP A 325 3.07 39.32 12.28
C ASP A 325 4.10 38.90 11.21
N ILE A 326 5.38 39.23 11.44
CA ILE A 326 6.47 38.93 10.49
C ILE A 326 6.72 37.44 10.31
N LEU A 327 6.34 36.60 11.28
CA LEU A 327 6.50 35.15 11.23
C LEU A 327 5.58 34.53 10.19
N ASP A 328 4.37 35.04 10.01
CA ASP A 328 3.46 34.60 8.95
C ASP A 328 4.03 34.89 7.56
N ILE A 329 4.57 36.10 7.39
CA ILE A 329 5.22 36.51 6.14
C ILE A 329 6.39 35.58 5.80
N VAL A 330 7.24 35.24 6.78
CA VAL A 330 8.38 34.34 6.55
C VAL A 330 7.91 32.95 6.08
N GLN A 331 6.81 32.45 6.64
CA GLN A 331 6.26 31.15 6.25
C GLN A 331 5.61 31.18 4.86
N ILE A 332 4.88 32.24 4.53
CA ILE A 332 4.31 32.46 3.19
C ILE A 332 5.44 32.56 2.14
N VAL A 333 6.52 33.27 2.43
CA VAL A 333 7.69 33.34 1.53
C VAL A 333 8.29 31.94 1.29
N ASN A 334 8.42 31.13 2.35
CA ASN A 334 8.92 29.76 2.20
C ASN A 334 7.96 28.89 1.39
N TYR A 335 6.65 29.07 1.56
CA TYR A 335 5.62 28.40 0.76
C TYR A 335 5.73 28.77 -0.73
N ILE A 336 5.87 30.06 -1.05
CA ILE A 336 6.03 30.55 -2.42
C ILE A 336 7.31 30.01 -3.06
N LEU A 337 8.42 29.93 -2.31
CA LEU A 337 9.71 29.45 -2.82
C LEU A 337 9.81 27.92 -2.96
N ALA A 338 8.90 27.18 -2.32
CA ALA A 338 8.86 25.71 -2.39
C ALA A 338 8.08 25.19 -3.61
N ASN A 339 7.34 26.07 -4.30
CA ASN A 339 6.59 25.82 -5.54
C ASN A 339 7.24 26.52 -6.74
#